data_AF-A0A924U0I0-F1
#
_entry.id   AF-A0A924U0I0-F1
#
_cell.length_a   1.000
_cell.length_b   1.000
_cell.length_c   1.000
_cell.angle_alpha   90.00
_cell.angle_beta   90.00
_cell.angle_gamma   90.00
#
_symmetry.space_group_name_H-M   'P 1'
#
loop_
_entity.id
_entity.type
_entity.pdbx_description
1 polymer ?
#
loop_
_entity_poly.entity_id
_entity_poly.type
_entity_poly.pdbx_seq_one_letter_code
_entity_poly.pdbx_strand_id
1 'polypeptide(L)' 'MIYSALKTVHVLSIIVWLGAMVFMHFFLHPDATQLEAPVRLHLMRAVLSRYFQAVLVASLLTLASGV' A
#
# COMPACT_ATOMS: atom_id res chain seq x y z
N MET A 1 16.58 -21.45 9.38
CA MET A 1 16.14 -20.97 8.04
C MET A 1 14.76 -20.32 8.08
N ILE A 2 13.75 -20.94 8.72
CA ILE A 2 12.39 -20.38 8.87
C ILE A 2 12.39 -18.98 9.52
N TYR A 3 13.14 -18.79 10.61
CA TYR A 3 13.24 -17.48 11.28
C TYR A 3 13.70 -16.36 10.34
N SER A 4 14.73 -16.61 9.53
CA SER A 4 15.23 -15.64 8.55
C SER A 4 14.19 -15.33 7.48
N ALA A 5 13.47 -16.34 6.99
CA ALA A 5 12.40 -16.16 6.01
C ALA A 5 11.24 -15.30 6.57
N LEU A 6 10.79 -15.58 7.80
CA LEU A 6 9.76 -14.79 8.47
C LEU A 6 10.21 -13.34 8.64
N LYS A 7 11.45 -13.11 9.10
CA LYS A 7 12.01 -11.76 9.23
C LYS A 7 12.07 -11.02 7.89
N THR A 8 12.45 -11.69 6.80
CA THR A 8 12.44 -11.10 5.46
C THR A 8 11.02 -10.73 5.02
N VAL A 9 10.04 -11.62 5.20
CA VAL A 9 8.63 -11.35 4.87
C VAL A 9 8.09 -10.18 5.68
N HIS A 10 8.42 -10.11 6.96
CA HIS A 10 8.01 -9.03 7.85
C HIS A 10 8.52 -7.67 7.35
N VAL A 11 9.83 -7.58 7.09
CA VAL A 11 10.46 -6.33 6.63
C VAL A 11 9.95 -5.93 5.24
N LEU A 12 9.83 -6.87 4.30
CA LEU A 12 9.29 -6.58 2.96
C LEU A 12 7.85 -6.09 3.03
N SER A 13 7.02 -6.66 3.90
CA SER A 13 5.63 -6.23 4.08
C SER A 13 5.57 -4.79 4.59
N ILE A 14 6.42 -4.41 5.54
CA ILE A 14 6.54 -3.03 6.02
C ILE A 14 7.01 -2.09 4.91
N ILE A 15 8.00 -2.50 4.12
CA ILE A 15 8.52 -1.69 2.99
C ILE A 15 7.40 -1.44 1.96
N VAL A 16 6.65 -2.47 1.57
CA VAL A 16 5.53 -2.34 0.64
C VAL A 16 4.46 -1.41 1.21
N TRP A 17 4.13 -1.54 2.49
CA TRP A 17 3.16 -0.68 3.16
C TRP A 17 3.59 0.79 3.15
N LEU A 18 4.83 1.08 3.54
CA LEU A 18 5.38 2.43 3.57
C LEU A 18 5.50 3.02 2.16
N GLY A 19 5.99 2.23 1.21
CA GLY A 19 6.13 2.63 -0.19
C GLY A 19 4.78 2.97 -0.82
N ALA A 20 3.74 2.19 -0.51
CA ALA A 20 2.39 2.48 -0.98
C ALA A 20 1.84 3.80 -0.41
N MET A 21 2.07 4.09 0.88
CA MET A 21 1.68 5.38 1.49
C MET A 21 2.39 6.56 0.82
N VAL A 22 3.70 6.45 0.62
CA VAL A 22 4.50 7.49 -0.05
C VAL A 22 4.02 7.68 -1.48
N PHE A 23 3.79 6.60 -2.22
CA PHE A 23 3.26 6.64 -3.58
C PHE A 23 1.91 7.38 -3.65
N MET A 24 0.99 7.05 -2.75
CA MET A 24 -0.34 7.67 -2.72
C MET A 24 -0.27 9.18 -2.47
N HIS A 25 0.55 9.61 -1.50
CA HIS A 25 0.61 11.00 -1.08
C HIS A 25 1.45 11.89 -1.98
N PHE A 26 2.62 11.41 -2.44
CA PHE A 26 3.58 12.23 -3.16
C PHE A 26 3.51 12.10 -4.68
N PHE A 27 3.05 10.97 -5.21
CA PHE A 27 3.03 10.74 -6.65
C PHE A 27 1.61 10.81 -7.20
N LEU A 28 0.65 10.13 -6.57
CA LEU A 28 -0.70 10.07 -7.09
C LEU A 28 -1.55 11.30 -6.76
N HIS A 29 -1.56 11.72 -5.49
CA HIS A 29 -2.38 12.84 -5.02
C HIS A 29 -2.14 14.17 -5.78
N PRO A 30 -0.90 14.65 -6.02
CA PRO A 30 -0.68 15.96 -6.64
C PRO A 30 -1.13 16.04 -8.10
N ASP A 31 -1.05 14.93 -8.85
CA ASP A 31 -1.56 14.90 -10.22
C ASP A 31 -3.08 14.63 -10.25
N ALA A 32 -3.59 13.88 -9.28
CA ALA A 32 -5.02 13.64 -9.13
C ALA A 32 -5.83 14.92 -8.86
N THR A 33 -5.25 15.95 -8.24
CA THR A 33 -5.95 17.22 -7.97
C THR A 33 -6.14 18.08 -9.21
N GLN A 34 -5.34 17.87 -10.26
CA GLN A 34 -5.47 18.58 -11.53
C GLN A 34 -6.65 18.07 -12.37
N LEU A 35 -7.17 16.88 -12.06
CA LEU A 35 -8.33 16.29 -12.71
C LEU A 35 -9.64 16.92 -12.23
N GLU A 36 -10.61 17.00 -13.15
CA GLU A 36 -11.98 17.41 -12.85
C GLU A 36 -12.61 16.54 -11.75
N ALA A 37 -13.48 17.12 -10.93
CA ALA A 37 -14.10 16.46 -9.79
C ALA A 37 -14.68 15.06 -10.07
N PRO A 38 -15.48 14.83 -11.14
CA PRO A 38 -16.04 13.50 -11.40
C PRO A 38 -14.98 12.46 -11.77
N VAL A 39 -13.97 12.84 -12.54
CA VAL A 39 -12.88 11.95 -12.97
C VAL A 39 -11.97 11.61 -11.79
N ARG A 40 -11.65 12.61 -10.96
CA ARG A 40 -10.86 12.43 -9.73
C ARG A 40 -11.53 11.43 -8.77
N LEU A 41 -12.84 11.52 -8.58
CA LEU A 41 -13.56 10.58 -7.71
C LEU A 41 -13.53 9.14 -8.23
N HIS A 42 -13.69 8.95 -9.55
CA HIS A 42 -13.61 7.63 -10.15
C HIS A 42 -12.20 7.03 -10.02
N LEU A 43 -11.17 7.82 -10.34
CA LEU A 43 -9.77 7.43 -10.19
C LEU A 43 -9.43 7.08 -8.74
N MET A 44 -9.80 7.94 -7.79
CA MET A 44 -9.53 7.67 -6.36
C MET A 44 -10.25 6.44 -5.87
N ARG A 45 -11.51 6.16 -6.27
CA ARG A 45 -12.18 4.91 -5.88
C ARG A 45 -11.43 3.68 -6.37
N ALA A 46 -11.02 3.66 -7.64
CA ALA A 46 -10.28 2.54 -8.21
C ALA A 46 -8.91 2.35 -7.54
N VAL A 47 -8.21 3.45 -7.26
CA VAL A 47 -6.88 3.39 -6.64
C VAL A 47 -6.96 3.04 -5.15
N LEU A 48 -7.84 3.67 -4.38
CA LEU A 48 -8.04 3.33 -2.96
C LEU A 48 -8.42 1.87 -2.80
N SER A 49 -9.30 1.33 -3.66
CA SER A 49 -9.68 -0.08 -3.60
C SER A 49 -8.47 -1.02 -3.69
N ARG A 50 -7.60 -0.81 -4.69
CA ARG A 50 -6.37 -1.60 -4.87
C ARG A 50 -5.36 -1.36 -3.75
N TYR A 51 -5.22 -0.11 -3.30
CA TYR A 51 -4.35 0.28 -2.21
C TYR A 51 -4.73 -0.43 -0.90
N PHE A 52 -6.01 -0.38 -0.52
CA PHE A 52 -6.49 -1.03 0.70
C PHE A 52 -6.32 -2.55 0.64
N GLN A 53 -6.55 -3.18 -0.53
CA GLN A 53 -6.28 -4.60 -0.70
C GLN A 53 -4.79 -4.93 -0.49
N ALA A 54 -3.87 -4.16 -1.09
CA ALA A 54 -2.44 -4.36 -0.92
C ALA A 54 -1.99 -4.15 0.53
N VAL A 55 -2.49 -3.09 1.18
CA VAL A 55 -2.22 -2.79 2.59
C VAL A 55 -2.73 -3.91 3.49
N LEU A 56 -3.95 -4.42 3.28
CA LEU A 56 -4.51 -5.52 4.05
C LEU A 56 -3.62 -6.76 3.97
N VAL A 57 -3.20 -7.14 2.75
CA VAL A 57 -2.30 -8.28 2.53
C VAL A 57 -0.96 -8.06 3.26
N ALA A 58 -0.36 -6.87 3.12
CA ALA A 58 0.89 -6.53 3.80
C ALA A 58 0.74 -6.56 5.33
N SER A 59 -0.37 -6.05 5.87
CA SER A 59 -0.66 -6.09 7.32
C SER A 59 -0.79 -7.53 7.83
N LEU A 60 -1.52 -8.39 7.11
CA LEU A 60 -1.66 -9.81 7.47
C LEU A 60 -0.31 -10.53 7.41
N LEU A 61 0.49 -10.29 6.37
CA LEU A 61 1.84 -10.86 6.27
C LEU A 61 2.74 -10.40 7.41
N THR A 62 2.67 -9.12 7.78
CA THR A 62 3.44 -8.55 8.91
C THR A 62 3.05 -9.22 10.23
N LEU A 63 1.74 -9.38 10.49
CA LEU A 63 1.23 -10.06 11.69
C LEU A 63 1.64 -11.54 11.74
N ALA A 64 1.50 -12.26 10.63
CA ALA A 64 1.84 -13.69 10.55
C ALA A 64 3.34 -13.96 10.68
N SER A 65 4.18 -12.98 10.33
CA SER A 65 5.64 -13.09 10.37
C SER A 65 6.29 -12.49 11.62
N GLY A 66 5.56 -11.69 12.39
CA GLY A 66 6.04 -11.02 13.60
C GLY A 66 5.93 -11.88 14.86
N VAL A 67 6.18 -13.19 14.74
CA VAL A 67 6.25 -14.18 15.84
C VAL A 67 7.68 -14.44 16.29
#